data_AF-D5P9Y8-F1
#
_entry.id   AF-D5P9Y8-F1
#
_cell.length_a   1.000
_cell.length_b   1.000
_cell.length_c   1.000
_cell.angle_alpha   90.00
_cell.angle_beta   90.00
_cell.angle_gamma   90.00
#
_symmetry.space_group_name_H-M   'P 1'
#
loop_
_entity.id
_entity.type
_entity.pdbx_description
1 polymer ?
#
loop_
_entity_poly.entity_id
_entity_poly.type
_entity_poly.pdbx_seq_one_letter_code
_entity_poly.pdbx_strand_id
1 'polypeptide(L)'
;MKLSESAGYWREIGIHTHHRLSLGSPRSVQLQVAALVGDHSIVASWSAYTSSGPSRWAVVAVTDDGRLIHVEMEFDVAEYDRDAEAQLHRQRQQVTVVVHDASARRLSEAVSLSFGGVSQRFDRFDRPSRDQVDVSDVRLRFPDGSEIDLGIDQSSIHDSDDRARSDELIQAIRSHAGL
;
A
#
# COMPACT_ATOMS: atom_id res chain seq x y z
N MET A 1 -7.44 -21.49 -14.40
CA MET A 1 -6.38 -20.47 -14.52
C MET A 1 -5.75 -20.55 -15.91
N LYS A 2 -6.16 -19.67 -16.84
CA LYS A 2 -5.59 -19.66 -18.20
C LYS A 2 -4.23 -18.96 -18.16
N LEU A 3 -3.20 -19.60 -18.70
CA LEU A 3 -1.81 -19.12 -18.63
C LEU A 3 -1.57 -17.74 -19.28
N SER A 4 -2.45 -17.29 -20.20
CA SER A 4 -2.38 -15.91 -20.75
C SER A 4 -2.81 -14.82 -19.77
N GLU A 5 -3.63 -15.15 -18.76
CA GLU A 5 -4.03 -14.22 -17.68
C GLU A 5 -2.88 -14.02 -16.67
N SER A 6 -1.97 -14.99 -16.55
CA SER A 6 -0.90 -14.98 -15.55
C SER A 6 0.09 -13.83 -15.69
N ALA A 7 0.49 -13.47 -16.91
CA ALA A 7 1.43 -12.37 -17.14
C ALA A 7 0.78 -11.00 -16.88
N GLY A 8 -0.52 -10.87 -17.19
CA GLY A 8 -1.31 -9.68 -16.86
C GLY A 8 -1.47 -9.52 -15.36
N TYR A 9 -1.82 -10.60 -14.67
CA TYR A 9 -1.99 -10.64 -13.21
C TYR A 9 -0.71 -10.21 -12.46
N TRP A 10 0.44 -10.81 -12.76
CA TRP A 10 1.69 -10.42 -12.07
C TRP A 10 2.12 -8.99 -12.38
N ARG A 11 1.78 -8.47 -13.56
CA ARG A 11 1.98 -7.06 -13.88
C ARG A 11 1.08 -6.16 -13.03
N GLU A 12 -0.18 -6.51 -12.88
CA GLU A 12 -1.13 -5.79 -12.01
C GLU A 12 -0.64 -5.76 -10.56
N ILE A 13 -0.29 -6.92 -9.99
CA ILE A 13 0.29 -7.00 -8.64
C ILE A 13 1.53 -6.11 -8.53
N GLY A 14 2.46 -6.22 -9.49
CA GLY A 14 3.69 -5.43 -9.47
C GLY A 14 3.46 -3.91 -9.54
N ILE A 15 2.41 -3.45 -10.23
CA ILE A 15 2.00 -2.03 -10.24
C ILE A 15 1.48 -1.62 -8.87
N HIS A 16 0.61 -2.44 -8.27
CA HIS A 16 -0.07 -2.09 -7.02
C HIS A 16 0.80 -2.23 -5.77
N THR A 17 1.92 -2.95 -5.84
CA THR A 17 2.92 -3.04 -4.77
C THR A 17 4.13 -2.12 -4.98
N HIS A 18 4.17 -1.35 -6.07
CA HIS A 18 5.30 -0.48 -6.37
C HIS A 18 5.30 0.79 -5.52
N HIS A 19 6.48 1.11 -5.00
CA HIS A 19 6.79 2.39 -4.38
C HIS A 19 7.88 3.13 -5.18
N ARG A 20 7.70 4.43 -5.42
CA ARG A 20 8.54 5.22 -6.32
C ARG A 20 10.02 5.32 -5.92
N LEU A 21 10.35 5.18 -4.64
CA LEU A 21 11.74 5.22 -4.16
C LEU A 21 12.47 3.87 -4.31
N SER A 22 11.85 2.89 -4.98
CA SER A 22 12.39 1.55 -5.16
C SER A 22 12.32 1.13 -6.63
N LEU A 23 13.05 0.09 -7.01
CA LEU A 23 12.93 -0.52 -8.34
C LEU A 23 11.80 -1.56 -8.43
N GLY A 24 10.92 -1.60 -7.42
CA GLY A 24 9.81 -2.54 -7.30
C GLY A 24 9.86 -3.31 -5.99
N SER A 25 8.71 -3.76 -5.50
CA SER A 25 8.67 -4.55 -4.28
C SER A 25 9.33 -5.92 -4.45
N PRO A 26 9.94 -6.48 -3.40
CA PRO A 26 10.42 -7.85 -3.39
C PRO A 26 9.32 -8.85 -3.77
N ARG A 27 9.71 -10.00 -4.33
CA ARG A 27 8.78 -11.04 -4.76
C ARG A 27 7.98 -11.60 -3.60
N SER A 28 8.56 -11.68 -2.42
CA SER A 28 7.84 -12.11 -1.22
C SER A 28 6.64 -11.19 -0.89
N VAL A 29 6.79 -9.88 -1.02
CA VAL A 29 5.69 -8.90 -0.89
C VAL A 29 4.63 -9.13 -1.96
N GLN A 30 5.04 -9.26 -3.23
CA GLN A 30 4.12 -9.52 -4.34
C GLN A 30 3.32 -10.82 -4.16
N LEU A 31 3.99 -11.88 -3.67
CA LEU A 31 3.36 -13.17 -3.41
C LEU A 31 2.31 -13.08 -2.30
N GLN A 32 2.57 -12.34 -1.21
CA GLN A 32 1.60 -12.17 -0.13
C GLN A 32 0.38 -11.39 -0.60
N VAL A 33 0.59 -10.28 -1.34
CA VAL A 33 -0.52 -9.50 -1.90
C VAL A 33 -1.33 -10.36 -2.87
N ALA A 34 -0.68 -11.07 -3.79
CA ALA A 34 -1.35 -11.98 -4.72
C ALA A 34 -2.18 -13.05 -4.00
N ALA A 35 -1.63 -13.67 -2.95
CA ALA A 35 -2.33 -14.70 -2.20
C ALA A 35 -3.62 -14.18 -1.52
N LEU A 36 -3.61 -12.94 -1.04
CA LEU A 36 -4.76 -12.32 -0.35
C LEU A 36 -5.79 -11.76 -1.34
N VAL A 37 -5.33 -11.19 -2.46
CA VAL A 37 -6.18 -10.71 -3.56
C VAL A 37 -6.95 -11.87 -4.19
N GLY A 38 -6.28 -13.00 -4.45
CA GLY A 38 -6.87 -14.15 -5.14
C GLY A 38 -7.21 -13.81 -6.59
N ASP A 39 -8.45 -14.11 -7.01
CA ASP A 39 -8.95 -13.95 -8.38
C ASP A 39 -9.62 -12.59 -8.65
N HIS A 40 -9.45 -11.62 -7.74
CA HIS A 40 -10.07 -10.30 -7.82
C HIS A 40 -9.13 -9.26 -8.39
N SER A 41 -9.67 -8.20 -9.02
CA SER A 41 -8.88 -7.06 -9.47
C SER A 41 -8.64 -6.06 -8.34
N ILE A 42 -7.51 -5.36 -8.39
CA ILE A 42 -7.21 -4.25 -7.46
C ILE A 42 -7.73 -2.95 -8.08
N VAL A 43 -8.58 -2.23 -7.34
CA VAL A 43 -9.15 -0.94 -7.80
C VAL A 43 -8.33 0.26 -7.34
N ALA A 44 -7.65 0.16 -6.20
CA ALA A 44 -6.77 1.19 -5.69
C ALA A 44 -5.73 0.59 -4.75
N SER A 45 -4.53 1.20 -4.65
CA SER A 45 -3.51 0.77 -3.71
C SER A 45 -2.57 1.89 -3.29
N TRP A 46 -1.97 1.70 -2.13
CA TRP A 46 -0.87 2.48 -1.59
C TRP A 46 0.23 1.54 -1.14
N SER A 47 1.48 1.96 -1.32
CA SER A 47 2.63 1.23 -0.80
C SER A 47 3.52 2.21 -0.05
N ALA A 48 4.00 1.81 1.11
CA ALA A 48 4.97 2.56 1.90
C ALA A 48 6.26 1.76 1.97
N TYR A 49 7.39 2.44 1.86
CA TYR A 49 8.70 1.82 1.89
C TYR A 49 9.67 2.64 2.72
N THR A 50 10.35 1.98 3.65
CA THR A 50 11.43 2.57 4.44
C THR A 50 12.72 1.82 4.20
N SER A 51 13.81 2.56 3.94
CA SER A 51 15.12 2.02 3.59
C SER A 51 16.15 2.11 4.72
N SER A 52 15.86 2.84 5.80
CA SER A 52 16.81 3.14 6.87
C SER A 52 16.80 2.07 7.98
N GLY A 53 17.71 1.08 7.89
CA GLY A 53 17.75 -0.08 8.80
C GLY A 53 17.14 -1.32 8.15
N PRO A 54 16.65 -2.33 8.91
CA PRO A 54 15.78 -3.33 8.32
C PRO A 54 14.72 -2.63 7.46
N SER A 55 14.64 -2.98 6.19
CA SER A 55 13.73 -2.29 5.29
C SER A 55 12.32 -2.82 5.49
N ARG A 56 11.34 -1.90 5.46
CA ARG A 56 9.94 -2.24 5.71
C ARG A 56 9.09 -1.87 4.51
N TRP A 57 8.20 -2.81 4.16
CA TRP A 57 7.22 -2.71 3.09
C TRP A 57 5.80 -2.76 3.66
N ALA A 58 5.15 -1.60 3.63
CA ALA A 58 3.72 -1.33 3.68
C ALA A 58 2.99 -1.60 2.36
N VAL A 59 1.99 -2.48 2.26
CA VAL A 59 1.06 -2.47 1.11
C VAL A 59 -0.38 -2.52 1.59
N VAL A 60 -1.16 -1.56 1.12
CA VAL A 60 -2.61 -1.52 1.27
C VAL A 60 -3.24 -1.53 -0.11
N ALA A 61 -4.21 -2.42 -0.35
CA ALA A 61 -4.94 -2.48 -1.60
C ALA A 61 -6.42 -2.71 -1.36
N VAL A 62 -7.27 -2.13 -2.22
CA VAL A 62 -8.71 -2.39 -2.25
C VAL A 62 -9.04 -3.20 -3.49
N THR A 63 -9.77 -4.28 -3.31
CA THR A 63 -10.24 -5.12 -4.42
C THR A 63 -11.62 -4.68 -4.92
N ASP A 64 -11.97 -5.09 -6.15
CA ASP A 64 -13.29 -4.84 -6.75
C ASP A 64 -14.49 -5.34 -5.93
N ASP A 65 -14.29 -6.41 -5.15
CA ASP A 65 -15.30 -6.97 -4.26
C ASP A 65 -15.33 -6.31 -2.86
N GLY A 66 -14.61 -5.21 -2.69
CA GLY A 66 -14.62 -4.40 -1.48
C GLY A 66 -13.86 -5.01 -0.31
N ARG A 67 -12.79 -5.76 -0.57
CA ARG A 67 -11.84 -6.19 0.47
C ARG A 67 -10.68 -5.21 0.56
N LEU A 68 -10.27 -4.90 1.79
CA LEU A 68 -9.01 -4.27 2.09
C LEU A 68 -7.98 -5.36 2.33
N ILE A 69 -6.92 -5.35 1.52
CA ILE A 69 -5.73 -6.17 1.68
C ILE A 69 -4.69 -5.31 2.39
N HIS A 70 -4.10 -5.85 3.46
CA HIS A 70 -3.00 -5.21 4.16
C HIS A 70 -1.85 -6.22 4.34
N VAL A 71 -0.68 -5.85 3.87
CA VAL A 71 0.56 -6.63 4.00
C VAL A 71 1.63 -5.72 4.55
N GLU A 72 2.27 -6.17 5.62
CA GLU A 72 3.38 -5.48 6.22
C GLU A 72 4.53 -6.44 6.51
N MET A 73 5.68 -6.17 5.89
CA MET A 73 6.84 -7.04 5.95
C MET A 73 8.10 -6.24 6.25
N GLU A 74 8.96 -6.80 7.10
CA GLU A 74 10.29 -6.29 7.41
C GLU A 74 11.35 -7.28 6.92
N PHE A 75 12.43 -6.75 6.35
CA PHE A 75 13.57 -7.48 5.85
C PHE A 75 14.82 -7.05 6.63
N ASP A 76 15.63 -7.99 7.10
CA ASP A 76 16.85 -7.71 7.87
C ASP A 76 17.98 -7.03 7.06
N VAL A 77 17.68 -6.61 5.84
CA VAL A 77 18.58 -5.93 4.91
C VAL A 77 18.02 -4.54 4.61
N ALA A 78 18.91 -3.54 4.67
CA ALA A 78 18.59 -2.18 4.25
C ALA A 78 18.39 -2.12 2.73
N GLU A 79 17.57 -1.16 2.29
CA GLU A 79 17.30 -0.95 0.87
C GLU A 79 16.80 -2.23 0.13
N TYR A 80 16.14 -3.17 0.82
CA TYR A 80 15.71 -4.42 0.20
C TYR A 80 14.50 -4.20 -0.72
N ASP A 81 14.77 -4.13 -2.01
CA ASP A 81 13.80 -4.06 -3.09
C ASP A 81 13.98 -5.24 -4.07
N ARG A 82 13.26 -5.22 -5.20
CA ARG A 82 13.33 -6.29 -6.22
C ARG A 82 14.75 -6.51 -6.77
N ASP A 83 15.53 -5.44 -6.95
CA ASP A 83 16.86 -5.53 -7.55
C ASP A 83 17.87 -6.05 -6.51
N ALA A 84 17.75 -5.59 -5.25
CA ALA A 84 18.49 -6.15 -4.12
C ALA A 84 18.20 -7.65 -3.94
N GLU A 85 16.93 -8.06 -3.99
CA GLU A 85 16.51 -9.47 -3.96
C GLU A 85 17.17 -10.28 -5.09
N ALA A 86 17.15 -9.77 -6.33
CA ALA A 86 17.78 -10.44 -7.47
C ALA A 86 19.31 -10.55 -7.33
N GLN A 87 19.96 -9.56 -6.71
CA GLN A 87 21.39 -9.60 -6.43
C GLN A 87 21.73 -10.63 -5.35
N LEU A 88 21.02 -10.61 -4.22
CA LEU A 88 21.25 -11.50 -3.09
C LEU A 88 20.97 -12.96 -3.44
N HIS A 89 19.93 -13.22 -4.24
CA HIS A 89 19.67 -14.56 -4.78
C HIS A 89 20.82 -15.10 -5.64
N ARG A 90 21.43 -14.26 -6.49
CA ARG A 90 22.62 -14.66 -7.28
C ARG A 90 23.81 -14.99 -6.38
N GLN A 91 23.91 -14.33 -5.23
CA GLN A 91 24.94 -14.57 -4.23
C GLN A 91 24.60 -15.71 -3.25
N ARG A 92 23.42 -16.33 -3.38
CA ARG A 92 22.89 -17.36 -2.46
C ARG A 92 22.84 -16.89 -1.00
N GLN A 93 22.68 -15.60 -0.78
CA GLN A 93 22.47 -15.04 0.55
C GLN A 93 20.99 -15.15 0.92
N GLN A 94 20.73 -15.57 2.15
CA GLN A 94 19.38 -15.63 2.70
C GLN A 94 19.09 -14.31 3.41
N VAL A 95 17.85 -13.85 3.29
CA VAL A 95 17.32 -12.66 3.95
C VAL A 95 16.28 -13.11 4.96
N THR A 96 16.39 -12.64 6.19
CA THR A 96 15.38 -12.90 7.22
C THR A 96 14.19 -12.00 6.95
N VAL A 97 12.99 -12.59 6.95
CA VAL A 97 11.74 -11.88 6.68
C VAL A 97 10.83 -12.02 7.88
N VAL A 98 10.33 -10.89 8.38
CA VAL A 98 9.29 -10.84 9.42
C VAL A 98 8.02 -10.32 8.79
N VAL A 99 6.93 -11.08 8.92
CA VAL A 99 5.59 -10.64 8.50
C VAL A 99 4.91 -10.06 9.74
N HIS A 100 4.71 -8.74 9.76
CA HIS A 100 4.00 -8.05 10.84
C HIS A 100 2.50 -8.16 10.68
N ASP A 101 2.00 -8.03 9.45
CA ASP A 101 0.60 -8.24 9.11
C ASP A 101 0.48 -8.82 7.69
N ALA A 102 -0.53 -9.65 7.49
CA ALA A 102 -0.96 -10.19 6.21
C ALA A 102 -2.45 -10.55 6.35
N SER A 103 -3.31 -9.59 6.05
CA SER A 103 -4.74 -9.70 6.31
C SER A 103 -5.59 -9.25 5.11
N ALA A 104 -6.79 -9.81 5.03
CA ALA A 104 -7.82 -9.41 4.07
C ALA A 104 -9.13 -9.24 4.84
N ARG A 105 -9.76 -8.06 4.72
CA ARG A 105 -10.97 -7.71 5.48
C ARG A 105 -12.01 -7.07 4.60
N ARG A 106 -13.30 -7.27 4.90
CA ARG A 106 -14.37 -6.60 4.15
C ARG A 106 -14.47 -5.15 4.60
N LEU A 107 -14.42 -4.21 3.65
CA LEU A 107 -14.59 -2.79 3.95
C LEU A 107 -15.99 -2.48 4.47
N SER A 108 -16.99 -3.26 4.12
CA SER A 108 -18.36 -3.16 4.66
C SER A 108 -18.44 -3.38 6.18
N GLU A 109 -17.40 -3.95 6.79
CA GLU A 109 -17.32 -4.13 8.25
C GLU A 109 -16.62 -2.96 8.94
N ALA A 110 -15.97 -2.05 8.20
CA ALA A 110 -15.26 -0.93 8.79
C ALA A 110 -16.24 0.01 9.50
N VAL A 111 -15.92 0.38 10.75
CA VAL A 111 -16.79 1.21 11.59
C VAL A 111 -16.39 2.68 11.57
N SER A 112 -15.14 2.99 11.23
CA SER A 112 -14.67 4.36 11.13
C SER A 112 -13.38 4.47 10.33
N LEU A 113 -13.30 5.54 9.53
CA LEU A 113 -12.08 6.06 8.92
C LEU A 113 -11.69 7.33 9.67
N SER A 114 -10.47 7.39 10.21
CA SER A 114 -9.97 8.53 10.97
C SER A 114 -8.74 9.14 10.33
N PHE A 115 -8.52 10.42 10.59
CA PHE A 115 -7.37 11.20 10.16
C PHE A 115 -6.71 11.80 11.40
N GLY A 116 -5.45 11.48 11.67
CA GLY A 116 -4.71 12.06 12.79
C GLY A 116 -4.28 13.50 12.54
N GLY A 117 -4.10 13.89 11.27
CA GLY A 117 -3.81 15.26 10.87
C GLY A 117 -4.61 15.70 9.65
N VAL A 118 -4.96 16.98 9.64
CA VAL A 118 -5.56 17.68 8.50
C VAL A 118 -4.83 19.00 8.35
N SER A 119 -4.29 19.28 7.17
CA SER A 119 -3.59 20.52 6.87
C SER A 119 -4.08 21.14 5.58
N GLN A 120 -3.95 22.47 5.47
CA GLN A 120 -4.34 23.17 4.25
C GLN A 120 -3.38 22.79 3.12
N ARG A 121 -3.93 22.40 1.97
CA ARG A 121 -3.12 22.12 0.79
C ARG A 121 -2.61 23.41 0.17
N PHE A 122 -1.35 23.42 -0.23
CA PHE A 122 -0.76 24.49 -1.01
C PHE A 122 -0.54 24.02 -2.45
N ASP A 123 -0.81 24.91 -3.42
CA ASP A 123 -0.48 24.65 -4.82
C ASP A 123 1.03 24.78 -5.06
N ARG A 124 1.47 24.50 -6.29
CA ARG A 124 2.89 24.63 -6.69
C ARG A 124 3.47 26.05 -6.59
N PHE A 125 2.62 27.05 -6.34
CA PHE A 125 2.98 28.45 -6.16
C PHE A 125 2.85 28.91 -4.71
N ASP A 126 2.77 27.96 -3.77
CA ASP A 126 2.61 28.21 -2.33
C ASP A 126 1.33 28.99 -1.99
N ARG A 127 0.28 28.79 -2.79
CA ARG A 127 -1.03 29.39 -2.53
C ARG A 127 -1.96 28.34 -1.93
N PRO A 128 -2.74 28.72 -0.90
CA PRO A 128 -3.72 27.81 -0.32
C PRO A 128 -4.76 27.39 -1.36
N SER A 129 -4.93 26.09 -1.53
CA SER A 129 -6.06 25.51 -2.23
C SER A 129 -7.31 25.73 -1.38
N ARG A 130 -8.40 26.20 -2.00
CA ARG A 130 -9.63 26.54 -1.28
C ARG A 130 -10.47 25.31 -0.95
N ASP A 131 -10.37 24.27 -1.77
CA ASP A 131 -11.28 23.12 -1.74
C ASP A 131 -10.53 21.80 -1.49
N GLN A 132 -9.25 21.87 -1.10
CA GLN A 132 -8.43 20.69 -0.87
C GLN A 132 -7.66 20.80 0.44
N VAL A 133 -7.61 19.69 1.15
CA VAL A 133 -6.85 19.50 2.39
C VAL A 133 -5.99 18.26 2.24
N ASP A 134 -4.86 18.26 2.93
CA ASP A 134 -3.97 17.13 3.04
C ASP A 134 -4.28 16.40 4.35
N VAL A 135 -4.45 15.08 4.28
CA VAL A 135 -4.67 14.24 5.45
C VAL A 135 -3.42 13.42 5.79
N SER A 136 -3.20 13.18 7.08
CA SER A 136 -2.12 12.34 7.59
C SER A 136 -2.64 11.37 8.66
N ASP A 137 -1.83 10.34 8.93
CA ASP A 137 -2.14 9.29 9.91
C ASP A 137 -3.54 8.69 9.64
N VAL A 138 -3.77 8.29 8.40
CA VAL A 138 -5.06 7.74 7.97
C VAL A 138 -5.21 6.33 8.50
N ARG A 139 -6.26 6.08 9.29
CA ARG A 139 -6.47 4.77 9.93
C ARG A 139 -7.90 4.27 9.73
N LEU A 140 -8.02 2.96 9.59
CA LEU A 140 -9.30 2.28 9.45
C LEU A 140 -9.54 1.35 10.63
N ARG A 141 -10.68 1.50 11.30
CA ARG A 141 -11.05 0.68 12.47
C ARG A 141 -12.19 -0.26 12.14
N PHE A 142 -12.16 -1.44 12.74
CA PHE A 142 -13.14 -2.51 12.57
C PHE A 142 -13.87 -2.85 13.89
N PRO A 143 -14.97 -3.64 13.86
CA PRO A 143 -15.83 -3.87 15.02
C PRO A 143 -15.17 -4.67 16.13
N ASP A 144 -14.15 -5.47 15.80
CA ASP A 144 -13.34 -6.22 16.75
C ASP A 144 -12.32 -5.35 17.52
N GLY A 145 -12.30 -4.04 17.25
CA GLY A 145 -11.41 -3.07 17.87
C GLY A 145 -10.03 -2.99 17.23
N SER A 146 -9.73 -3.79 16.21
CA SER A 146 -8.48 -3.67 15.47
C SER A 146 -8.50 -2.44 14.55
N GLU A 147 -7.30 -1.88 14.37
CA GLU A 147 -7.05 -0.67 13.60
C GLU A 147 -5.92 -0.96 12.61
N ILE A 148 -6.11 -0.57 11.36
CA ILE A 148 -5.10 -0.65 10.31
C ILE A 148 -4.65 0.78 10.02
N ASP A 149 -3.35 1.02 10.23
CA ASP A 149 -2.69 2.22 9.73
C ASP A 149 -2.47 2.06 8.22
N LEU A 150 -3.00 2.99 7.42
CA LEU A 150 -2.86 2.90 5.97
C LEU A 150 -1.48 3.38 5.48
N GLY A 151 -0.65 3.94 6.36
CA GLY A 151 0.67 4.46 6.03
C GLY A 151 0.63 5.68 5.09
N ILE A 152 -0.50 6.39 5.06
CA ILE A 152 -0.71 7.57 4.23
C ILE A 152 -0.45 8.82 5.06
N ASP A 153 0.50 9.62 4.57
CA ASP A 153 0.74 10.98 5.03
C ASP A 153 0.85 11.91 3.83
N GLN A 154 -0.27 12.52 3.43
CA GLN A 154 -0.29 13.40 2.26
C GLN A 154 0.51 14.67 2.46
N SER A 155 0.78 15.08 3.71
CA SER A 155 1.57 16.29 3.99
C SER A 155 3.04 16.15 3.55
N SER A 156 3.55 14.92 3.49
CA SER A 156 4.89 14.61 3.01
C SER A 156 4.94 14.15 1.54
N ILE A 157 3.79 13.98 0.88
CA ILE A 157 3.72 13.60 -0.54
C ILE A 157 3.83 14.84 -1.43
N HIS A 158 5.00 15.02 -2.04
CA HIS A 158 5.23 16.12 -3.00
C HIS A 158 4.87 15.75 -4.45
N ASP A 159 4.80 14.45 -4.75
CA ASP A 159 4.53 13.95 -6.10
C ASP A 159 3.01 13.90 -6.38
N SER A 160 2.59 14.36 -7.56
CA SER A 160 1.16 14.42 -7.90
C SER A 160 0.54 13.04 -8.11
N ASP A 161 1.30 12.08 -8.61
CA ASP A 161 0.80 10.76 -8.97
C ASP A 161 0.66 9.89 -7.72
N ASP A 162 1.63 9.93 -6.81
CA ASP A 162 1.51 9.32 -5.48
C ASP A 162 0.31 9.88 -4.72
N ARG A 163 0.10 11.20 -4.82
CA ARG A 163 -1.03 11.85 -4.17
C ARG A 163 -2.35 11.38 -4.76
N ALA A 164 -2.46 11.34 -6.09
CA ALA A 164 -3.64 10.81 -6.77
C ALA A 164 -3.92 9.36 -6.35
N ARG A 165 -2.90 8.51 -6.26
CA ARG A 165 -3.05 7.13 -5.76
C ARG A 165 -3.58 7.07 -4.32
N SER A 166 -3.08 7.95 -3.44
CA SER A 166 -3.58 8.02 -2.06
C SER A 166 -5.04 8.49 -1.99
N ASP A 167 -5.43 9.48 -2.81
CA ASP A 167 -6.80 9.98 -2.91
C ASP A 167 -7.74 8.89 -3.46
N GLU A 168 -7.32 8.17 -4.50
CA GLU A 168 -8.03 7.03 -5.08
C GLU A 168 -8.25 5.91 -4.05
N LEU A 169 -7.22 5.60 -3.24
CA LEU A 169 -7.35 4.60 -2.18
C LEU A 169 -8.37 5.04 -1.11
N ILE A 170 -8.27 6.27 -0.61
CA ILE A 170 -9.21 6.81 0.39
C ILE A 170 -10.64 6.81 -0.17
N GLN A 171 -10.82 7.20 -1.44
CA GLN A 171 -12.11 7.19 -2.11
C GLN A 171 -12.68 5.77 -2.26
N ALA A 172 -11.85 4.80 -2.65
CA ALA A 172 -12.26 3.40 -2.77
C ALA A 172 -12.70 2.83 -1.41
N ILE A 173 -11.95 3.14 -0.34
CA ILE A 173 -12.31 2.75 1.04
C ILE A 173 -13.67 3.31 1.42
N ARG A 174 -13.89 4.62 1.24
CA ARG A 174 -15.17 5.28 1.57
C ARG A 174 -16.34 4.69 0.79
N SER A 175 -16.13 4.44 -0.50
CA SER A 175 -17.16 3.90 -1.40
C SER A 175 -17.62 2.50 -0.97
N HIS A 176 -16.69 1.61 -0.62
CA HIS A 176 -17.02 0.24 -0.21
C HIS A 176 -17.42 0.12 1.27
N ALA A 177 -16.95 1.00 2.14
CA ALA A 177 -17.31 1.02 3.56
C ALA A 177 -18.63 1.75 3.84
N GLY A 178 -19.06 2.65 2.95
CA GLY A 178 -20.23 3.51 3.17
C GLY A 178 -19.97 4.64 4.18
N LEU A 179 -18.73 5.19 4.18
CA LEU A 179 -18.24 6.23 5.11
C LEU A 179 -18.09 7.62 4.47
#